data_AF-A0A2M7P7V0-F1
#
_entry.id   AF-A0A2M7P7V0-F1
#
_cell.length_a   1.000
_cell.length_b   1.000
_cell.length_c   1.000
_cell.angle_alpha   90.00
_cell.angle_beta   90.00
_cell.angle_gamma   90.00
#
_symmetry.space_group_name_H-M   'P 1'
#
loop_
_entity.id
_entity.type
_entity.pdbx_description
1 polymer ?
#
loop_
_entity_poly.entity_id
_entity_poly.type
_entity_poly.pdbx_seq_one_letter_code
_entity_poly.pdbx_strand_id
1 'polypeptide(L)'
;MLAMVMRVVYIILQFVLFILAGPLLLVKATLTPKYRGRIGGRLGLGLKRELDVLAGVPAPRIWIHALSLGEVASAQGLVTALRRALPEAGLIFSAATAAGEAFARRHLASAV
;
A
#
# COMPACT_ATOMS: atom_id res chain seq x y z
N MET A 1 2.84 -32.06 8.33
CA MET A 1 4.13 -32.22 7.61
C MET A 1 4.06 -31.72 6.16
N LEU A 2 3.17 -32.25 5.31
CA LEU A 2 3.06 -31.85 3.90
C LEU A 2 2.81 -30.35 3.66
N ALA A 3 1.89 -29.71 4.40
CA ALA A 3 1.62 -28.28 4.28
C ALA A 3 2.83 -27.38 4.63
N MET A 4 3.66 -27.83 5.59
CA MET A 4 4.88 -27.13 5.97
C MET A 4 5.93 -27.21 4.86
N VAL A 5 6.12 -28.40 4.29
CA VAL A 5 7.02 -28.62 3.15
C VAL A 5 6.58 -27.77 1.94
N MET A 6 5.28 -27.78 1.60
CA MET A 6 4.76 -26.94 0.50
C MET A 6 5.00 -25.45 0.72
N ARG A 7 4.84 -24.96 1.96
CA ARG A 7 5.11 -23.54 2.30
C ARG A 7 6.59 -23.20 2.13
N VAL A 8 7.48 -24.06 2.60
CA VAL A 8 8.94 -23.84 2.48
C VAL A 8 9.35 -23.81 1.01
N VAL A 9 8.86 -24.76 0.21
CA VAL A 9 9.11 -24.79 -1.24
C VAL A 9 8.58 -23.54 -1.92
N TYR A 10 7.34 -23.13 -1.62
CA TYR A 10 6.73 -21.91 -2.15
C TYR A 10 7.59 -20.67 -1.84
N ILE A 11 8.04 -20.52 -0.59
CA ILE A 11 8.89 -19.39 -0.17
C ILE A 11 10.21 -19.41 -0.93
N ILE A 12 10.90 -20.56 -0.99
CA ILE A 12 12.18 -20.68 -1.71
C ILE A 12 12.00 -20.32 -3.19
N LEU A 13 10.99 -20.87 -3.86
CA LEU A 13 10.70 -20.57 -5.26
C LEU A 13 10.39 -19.09 -5.48
N GLN A 14 9.60 -18.48 -4.58
CA GLN A 14 9.29 -17.05 -4.62
C GLN A 14 10.57 -16.19 -4.52
N PHE A 15 11.48 -16.53 -3.59
CA PHE A 15 12.74 -15.80 -3.43
C PHE A 15 13.67 -15.98 -4.63
N VAL A 16 13.83 -17.20 -5.13
CA VAL A 16 14.64 -17.48 -6.32
C VAL A 16 14.10 -16.71 -7.52
N LEU A 17 12.79 -16.77 -7.76
CA LEU A 17 12.16 -16.03 -8.84
C LEU A 17 12.33 -14.51 -8.67
N PHE A 18 12.22 -13.99 -7.45
CA PHE A 18 12.44 -12.58 -7.17
C PHE A 18 13.89 -12.15 -7.43
N ILE A 19 14.89 -12.94 -7.05
CA ILE A 19 16.30 -12.63 -7.30
C ILE A 19 16.59 -12.62 -8.81
N LEU A 20 16.05 -13.58 -9.55
CA LEU A 20 16.29 -13.70 -10.98
C LEU A 20 15.50 -12.68 -11.81
N ALA A 21 14.20 -12.50 -11.53
CA ALA A 21 13.33 -11.60 -12.30
C ALA A 21 13.34 -10.16 -11.78
N GLY A 22 13.65 -9.94 -10.49
CA GLY A 22 13.59 -8.66 -9.82
C GLY A 22 14.39 -7.55 -10.50
N PRO A 23 15.69 -7.76 -10.84
CA PRO A 23 16.48 -6.75 -11.54
C PRO A 23 15.88 -6.36 -12.89
N LEU A 24 15.41 -7.34 -13.68
CA LEU A 24 14.79 -7.10 -14.98
C LEU A 24 13.48 -6.32 -14.84
N LEU A 25 12.66 -6.69 -13.85
CA LEU A 25 11.41 -5.99 -13.54
C LEU A 25 11.67 -4.58 -13.02
N LEU A 26 12.73 -4.38 -12.24
CA LEU A 26 13.14 -3.07 -11.74
C LEU A 26 13.56 -2.15 -12.89
N VAL A 27 14.43 -2.62 -13.78
CA VAL A 27 14.81 -1.89 -15.00
C VAL A 27 13.58 -1.55 -15.84
N LYS A 28 12.68 -2.51 -16.05
CA LYS A 28 11.42 -2.26 -16.77
C LYS A 28 10.56 -1.20 -16.08
N ALA A 29 10.44 -1.27 -14.75
CA ALA A 29 9.64 -0.34 -13.96
C ALA A 29 10.21 1.08 -13.96
N THR A 30 11.54 1.23 -13.93
CA THR A 30 12.21 2.53 -13.95
C THR A 30 12.30 3.12 -15.35
N LEU A 31 12.44 2.33 -16.41
CA LEU A 31 12.55 2.83 -17.78
C LEU A 31 11.21 3.11 -18.45
N THR A 32 10.13 2.41 -18.07
CA THR A 32 8.81 2.60 -18.69
C THR A 32 8.02 3.74 -18.00
N PRO A 33 7.66 4.82 -18.71
CA PRO A 33 6.93 5.95 -18.10
C PRO A 33 5.62 5.55 -17.42
N LYS A 34 4.89 4.59 -18.01
CA LYS A 34 3.65 4.01 -17.46
C LYS A 34 3.83 3.43 -16.05
N TYR A 35 5.00 2.85 -15.77
CA TYR A 35 5.28 2.21 -14.47
C TYR A 35 6.00 3.15 -13.51
N ARG A 36 6.89 4.01 -14.01
CA ARG A 36 7.68 4.95 -13.20
C ARG A 36 6.83 5.83 -12.29
N GLY A 37 5.74 6.40 -12.83
CA GLY A 37 4.83 7.25 -12.04
C GLY A 37 4.00 6.47 -11.00
N ARG A 38 3.72 5.18 -11.24
CA ARG A 38 2.89 4.36 -10.35
C ARG A 38 3.68 3.69 -9.24
N ILE A 39 4.94 3.34 -9.49
CA ILE A 39 5.77 2.66 -8.50
C ILE A 39 6.19 3.60 -7.38
N GLY A 40 6.32 4.90 -7.66
CA GLY A 40 6.60 5.90 -6.64
C GLY A 40 5.54 5.90 -5.53
N GLY A 41 4.26 5.98 -5.89
CA GLY A 41 3.16 5.91 -4.93
C GLY A 41 3.12 4.60 -4.13
N ARG A 42 3.54 3.47 -4.74
CA ARG A 42 3.65 2.17 -4.05
C ARG A 42 4.77 2.13 -3.00
N LEU A 43 5.83 2.90 -3.22
CA LEU A 43 6.96 3.04 -2.30
C LEU A 43 6.78 4.21 -1.33
N GLY A 44 5.64 4.91 -1.40
CA GLY A 44 5.33 6.07 -0.58
C GLY A 44 6.04 7.36 -1.02
N LEU A 45 6.67 7.36 -2.20
CA LEU A 45 7.19 8.58 -2.81
C LEU A 45 6.01 9.49 -3.18
N GLY A 46 5.86 10.57 -2.41
CA GLY A 46 4.71 11.49 -2.49
C GLY A 46 4.04 11.74 -1.15
N LEU A 47 4.20 10.86 -0.16
CA LEU A 47 3.57 10.98 1.17
C LEU A 47 4.07 12.16 2.01
N LYS A 48 5.10 12.86 1.56
CA LYS A 48 5.72 13.96 2.33
C LYS A 48 4.68 15.01 2.72
N ARG A 49 3.79 15.36 1.79
CA ARG A 49 2.75 16.37 2.05
C ARG A 49 1.77 15.91 3.12
N GLU A 50 1.35 14.66 3.08
CA GLU A 50 0.45 14.05 4.06
C GLU A 50 1.13 13.94 5.43
N LEU A 51 2.43 13.62 5.46
CA LEU A 51 3.23 13.61 6.68
C LEU A 51 3.42 15.01 7.28
N ASP A 52 3.60 16.03 6.44
CA ASP A 52 3.72 17.42 6.87
C ASP A 52 2.41 17.92 7.50
N VAL A 53 1.24 17.53 6.94
CA VAL A 53 -0.08 17.80 7.56
C VAL A 53 -0.19 17.13 8.94
N LEU A 54 0.41 15.95 9.10
CA LEU A 54 0.42 15.21 10.36
C LEU A 54 1.57 15.60 11.32
N ALA A 55 2.34 16.66 11.02
CA ALA A 55 3.51 17.03 11.82
C ALA A 55 3.18 17.35 13.29
N GLY A 56 1.96 17.83 13.58
CA GLY A 56 1.46 18.10 14.93
C GLY A 56 0.57 17.00 15.54
N VAL A 57 0.32 15.91 14.82
CA VAL A 57 -0.55 14.82 15.29
C VAL A 57 0.28 13.84 16.14
N PRO A 58 -0.15 13.51 17.38
CA PRO A 58 0.51 12.53 18.23
C PRO A 58 0.65 11.16 17.54
N ALA A 59 1.71 10.43 17.88
CA ALA A 59 1.87 9.05 17.42
C ALA A 59 0.71 8.17 17.93
N PRO A 60 0.29 7.13 17.16
CA PRO A 60 0.94 6.56 15.98
C PRO A 60 0.51 7.19 14.64
N ARG A 61 1.38 7.06 13.63
CA ARG A 61 1.08 7.34 12.22
C ARG A 61 0.96 6.03 11.46
N ILE A 62 -0.17 5.81 10.81
CA ILE A 62 -0.50 4.54 10.15
C ILE A 62 -0.75 4.82 8.68
N TRP A 63 0.02 4.20 7.80
CA TRP A 63 -0.18 4.28 6.35
C TRP A 63 -0.75 2.97 5.82
N ILE A 64 -1.88 3.07 5.12
CA ILE A 64 -2.55 1.96 4.44
C ILE A 64 -2.49 2.20 2.94
N HIS A 65 -1.91 1.27 2.20
CA HIS A 65 -1.81 1.33 0.75
C HIS A 65 -2.53 0.16 0.08
N ALA A 66 -3.42 0.44 -0.87
CA ALA A 66 -4.17 -0.55 -1.63
C ALA A 66 -3.74 -0.58 -3.10
N LEU A 67 -3.45 -1.76 -3.63
CA LEU A 67 -2.95 -1.95 -4.99
C LEU A 67 -4.08 -2.07 -6.03
N SER A 68 -5.33 -2.25 -5.60
CA SER A 68 -6.50 -2.42 -6.47
C SER A 68 -7.77 -1.80 -5.88
N LEU A 69 -8.82 -1.62 -6.70
CA LEU A 69 -10.13 -1.18 -6.22
C LEU A 69 -10.73 -2.16 -5.20
N GLY A 70 -10.59 -3.47 -5.43
CA GLY A 70 -11.10 -4.50 -4.53
C GLY A 70 -10.45 -4.42 -3.14
N GLU A 71 -9.14 -4.18 -3.09
CA GLU A 71 -8.42 -3.97 -1.84
C GLU A 71 -8.87 -2.71 -1.11
N VAL A 72 -9.13 -1.60 -1.82
CA VAL A 72 -9.71 -0.41 -1.21
C VAL A 72 -11.07 -0.73 -0.60
N ALA A 73 -11.93 -1.42 -1.35
CA ALA A 73 -13.26 -1.78 -0.89
C ALA A 73 -13.21 -2.67 0.36
N SER A 74 -12.33 -3.67 0.39
CA SER A 74 -12.11 -4.55 1.54
C SER A 74 -11.47 -3.83 2.73
N ALA A 75 -10.63 -2.82 2.50
CA ALA A 75 -9.98 -2.06 3.57
C ALA A 75 -10.91 -1.11 4.32
N GLN A 76 -12.11 -0.80 3.81
CA GLN A 76 -13.04 0.15 4.45
C GLN A 76 -13.32 -0.18 5.91
N GLY A 77 -13.67 -1.44 6.21
CA GLY A 77 -13.95 -1.86 7.59
C GLY A 77 -12.76 -1.67 8.51
N LEU A 78 -11.55 -1.98 8.03
CA LEU A 78 -10.30 -1.79 8.78
C LEU A 78 -10.03 -0.31 9.06
N VAL A 79 -10.13 0.54 8.03
CA VAL A 79 -9.86 1.98 8.13
C VAL A 79 -10.84 2.64 9.13
N THR A 80 -12.13 2.32 9.02
CA THR A 80 -13.15 2.84 9.95
C THR A 80 -12.92 2.35 11.39
N ALA A 81 -12.58 1.07 11.57
CA ALA A 81 -12.29 0.53 12.90
C ALA A 81 -11.05 1.18 13.52
N LEU A 82 -9.99 1.39 12.73
CA LEU A 82 -8.77 2.08 13.19
C LEU A 82 -9.06 3.51 13.61
N ARG A 83 -9.81 4.29 12.83
CA ARG A 83 -10.17 5.66 13.22
C ARG A 83 -10.97 5.71 14.52
N ARG A 84 -11.85 4.74 14.77
CA ARG A 84 -12.62 4.66 16.01
C ARG A 84 -11.76 4.25 17.22
N ALA A 85 -10.86 3.29 17.02
CA ALA A 85 -9.99 2.80 18.08
C ALA A 85 -8.84 3.77 18.42
N LEU A 86 -8.39 4.53 17.43
CA LEU A 86 -7.26 5.45 17.51
C LEU A 86 -7.66 6.82 16.92
N PRO A 87 -8.53 7.59 17.59
CA PRO A 87 -9.03 8.86 17.07
C PRO A 87 -7.91 9.87 16.79
N GLU A 88 -6.91 9.90 17.68
CA GLU A 88 -5.74 10.80 17.61
C GLU A 88 -4.65 10.34 16.64
N ALA A 89 -4.75 9.13 16.05
CA ALA A 89 -3.73 8.64 15.15
C ALA A 89 -3.78 9.35 13.79
N GLY A 90 -2.61 9.64 13.23
CA GLY A 90 -2.50 10.11 11.86
C GLY A 90 -2.68 8.96 10.88
N LEU A 91 -3.83 8.88 10.21
CA LEU A 91 -4.13 7.81 9.24
C LEU A 91 -3.95 8.32 7.82
N ILE A 92 -3.04 7.72 7.05
CA ILE A 92 -2.83 8.03 5.64
C ILE A 92 -3.35 6.85 4.82
N PHE A 93 -4.13 7.12 3.78
CA PHE A 93 -4.56 6.11 2.83
C PHE A 93 -4.20 6.48 1.40
N SER A 94 -3.62 5.54 0.66
CA SER A 94 -3.34 5.72 -0.77
C SER A 94 -3.69 4.49 -1.59
N ALA A 95 -3.97 4.70 -2.88
CA ALA A 95 -4.32 3.62 -3.80
C ALA A 95 -3.47 3.69 -5.07
N ALA A 96 -3.03 2.54 -5.59
CA ALA A 96 -2.19 2.47 -6.79
C ALA A 96 -2.97 2.67 -8.10
N THR A 97 -4.31 2.66 -8.07
CA THR A 97 -5.17 2.78 -9.24
C THR A 97 -6.07 4.00 -9.13
N ALA A 98 -6.32 4.68 -10.25
CA ALA A 98 -7.21 5.85 -10.29
C ALA A 98 -8.63 5.52 -9.81
N ALA A 99 -9.15 4.34 -10.15
CA ALA A 99 -10.44 3.86 -9.68
C ALA A 99 -10.44 3.65 -8.16
N GLY A 100 -9.41 3.00 -7.61
CA GLY A 100 -9.26 2.82 -6.17
C GLY A 100 -9.11 4.15 -5.43
N GLU A 101 -8.39 5.11 -5.99
CA GLU A 101 -8.19 6.44 -5.40
C GLU A 101 -9.50 7.26 -5.39
N ALA A 102 -10.25 7.22 -6.49
CA ALA A 102 -11.57 7.84 -6.57
C ALA A 102 -12.56 7.20 -5.59
N PHE A 103 -12.51 5.87 -5.45
CA PHE A 103 -13.32 5.15 -4.48
C PHE A 103 -12.94 5.52 -3.04
N ALA A 104 -11.65 5.54 -2.71
CA ALA A 104 -11.15 5.93 -1.39
C ALA A 104 -11.58 7.35 -1.02
N ARG A 105 -11.46 8.32 -1.93
CA ARG A 105 -11.93 9.69 -1.70
C ARG A 105 -13.42 9.79 -1.38
N ARG A 106 -14.25 8.92 -1.98
CA ARG A 106 -15.70 8.94 -1.76
C ARG A 106 -16.12 8.27 -0.45
N HIS A 107 -15.41 7.21 -0.05
CA HIS A 107 -15.87 6.34 1.04
C HIS A 107 -15.01 6.40 2.31
N LEU A 108 -13.76 6.88 2.21
CA LEU A 108 -12.81 6.91 3.32
C LEU A 108 -12.47 8.32 3.81
N ALA A 109 -12.88 9.38 3.11
CA ALA A 109 -12.42 10.75 3.41
C ALA A 109 -12.74 11.27 4.83
N SER A 110 -13.77 10.73 5.50
CA SER A 110 -14.06 11.07 6.90
C SER A 110 -13.23 10.27 7.91
N ALA A 111 -12.57 9.20 7.47
CA ALA A 111 -11.82 8.28 8.31
C ALA A 111 -10.30 8.45 8.18
N VAL A 112 -9.79 9.07 7.11
CA VAL A 112 -8.36 9.31 6.89
C VAL A 112 -8.04 10.79 6.89
#